data_AF-A0A0L7LWU9-F1
#
_entry.id   AF-A0A0L7LWU9-F1
#
_cell.length_a   1.000
_cell.length_b   1.000
_cell.length_c   1.000
_cell.angle_alpha   90.00
_cell.angle_beta   90.00
_cell.angle_gamma   90.00
#
_symmetry.space_group_name_H-M   'P 1'
#
loop_
_entity.id
_entity.type
_entity.pdbx_description
1 polymer ?
#
loop_
_entity_poly.entity_id
_entity_poly.type
_entity_poly.pdbx_seq_one_letter_code
_entity_poly.pdbx_strand_id
1 'polypeptide(L)'
;GGGVAPGWGLVSGLWYATWLQYVAKSPIQKGIETVISQIDYFPGITKLPGIPLTQIITSENYFSDTLIMKAIQTKAVPLCSVERKTDLVFCSFTKNGSDLISKISSPVKYAAQSGKDAAVAEGTKLATNTSILT
;
A
#
# COMPACT_ATOMS: atom_id res chain seq x y z
N GLY A 1 -32.91 4.70 44.38
CA GLY A 1 -31.99 5.60 43.65
C GLY A 1 -31.77 5.03 42.28
N GLY A 2 -32.40 5.63 41.25
CA GLY A 2 -32.24 5.22 39.87
C GLY A 2 -30.99 5.85 39.28
N GLY A 3 -29.94 5.05 39.10
CA GLY A 3 -28.72 5.48 38.41
C GLY A 3 -28.98 5.54 36.92
N VAL A 4 -29.26 6.73 36.41
CA VAL A 4 -29.22 6.99 34.97
C VAL A 4 -27.74 6.91 34.59
N ALA A 5 -27.32 5.78 34.05
CA ALA A 5 -25.99 5.68 33.45
C ALA A 5 -25.92 6.72 32.32
N PRO A 6 -25.01 7.70 32.38
CA PRO A 6 -25.00 8.75 31.38
C PRO A 6 -24.62 8.11 30.04
N GLY A 7 -25.52 8.19 29.06
CA GLY A 7 -25.27 7.74 27.68
C GLY A 7 -24.03 8.37 27.03
N TRP A 8 -23.47 9.41 27.66
CA TRP A 8 -22.20 10.05 27.35
C TRP A 8 -20.99 9.10 27.37
N GLY A 9 -20.98 8.04 28.18
CA GLY A 9 -19.87 7.08 28.21
C GLY A 9 -19.85 6.11 27.02
N LEU A 10 -21.04 5.69 26.56
CA LEU A 10 -21.18 4.74 25.46
C LEU A 10 -20.91 5.41 24.11
N VAL A 11 -21.47 6.60 23.86
CA VAL A 11 -21.25 7.33 22.59
C VAL A 11 -19.79 7.74 22.43
N SER A 12 -19.14 8.19 23.52
CA SER A 12 -17.71 8.56 23.50
C SER A 12 -16.79 7.35 23.29
N GLY A 13 -17.13 6.19 23.86
CA GLY A 13 -16.36 4.96 23.67
C GLY A 13 -16.41 4.44 22.23
N LEU A 14 -17.58 4.46 21.58
CA LEU A 14 -17.70 4.08 20.17
C LEU A 14 -16.98 5.06 19.24
N TRP A 15 -17.16 6.37 19.46
CA TRP A 15 -16.49 7.39 18.65
C TRP A 15 -14.98 7.33 18.77
N TYR A 16 -14.46 7.19 20.00
CA TYR A 16 -13.03 7.06 20.26
C TYR A 16 -12.45 5.76 19.69
N ALA A 17 -13.18 4.64 19.75
CA ALA A 17 -12.77 3.40 19.11
C ALA A 17 -12.69 3.52 17.58
N THR A 18 -13.70 4.12 16.94
CA THR A 18 -13.68 4.37 15.48
C THR A 18 -12.54 5.31 15.09
N TRP A 19 -12.27 6.34 15.89
CA TRP A 19 -11.14 7.25 15.68
C TRP A 19 -9.80 6.53 15.76
N LEU A 20 -9.56 5.71 16.78
CA LEU A 20 -8.32 4.93 16.92
C LEU A 20 -8.12 3.97 15.75
N GLN A 21 -9.19 3.32 15.29
CA GLN A 21 -9.15 2.46 14.10
C GLN A 21 -8.78 3.26 12.83
N TYR A 22 -9.32 4.47 12.68
CA TYR A 22 -8.98 5.36 11.58
C TYR A 22 -7.51 5.80 11.63
N VAL A 23 -7.02 6.21 12.79
CA VAL A 23 -5.63 6.63 12.99
C VAL A 23 -4.64 5.49 12.74
N ALA A 24 -5.01 4.25 13.02
CA ALA A 24 -4.18 3.09 12.68
C ALA A 24 -4.18 2.77 11.17
N LYS A 25 -5.32 2.93 10.49
CA LYS A 25 -5.49 2.54 9.08
C LYS A 25 -5.00 3.59 8.08
N SER A 26 -5.20 4.87 8.38
CA SER A 26 -4.87 5.98 7.47
C SER A 26 -3.36 6.04 7.10
N PRO A 27 -2.41 5.91 8.04
CA PRO A 27 -0.98 5.88 7.74
C PRO A 27 -0.59 4.77 6.77
N ILE A 28 -1.11 3.55 7.00
CA ILE A 28 -0.84 2.38 6.17
C ILE A 28 -1.39 2.62 4.75
N GLN A 29 -2.62 3.12 4.64
CA GLN A 29 -3.22 3.44 3.35
C GLN A 29 -2.38 4.48 2.60
N LYS A 30 -1.89 5.51 3.29
CA LYS A 30 -1.01 6.51 2.70
C LYS A 30 0.29 5.91 2.17
N GLY A 31 0.91 5.03 2.94
CA GLY A 31 2.11 4.30 2.51
C GLY A 31 1.87 3.47 1.26
N ILE A 32 0.75 2.73 1.18
CA ILE A 32 0.37 1.94 0.00
C ILE A 32 0.15 2.84 -1.22
N GLU A 33 -0.61 3.93 -1.07
CA GLU A 33 -0.87 4.89 -2.15
C GLU A 33 0.43 5.48 -2.71
N THR A 34 1.36 5.85 -1.83
CA THR A 34 2.67 6.37 -2.24
C THR A 34 3.47 5.31 -3.00
N VAL A 35 3.53 4.07 -2.51
CA VAL A 35 4.24 2.99 -3.23
C VAL A 35 3.64 2.75 -4.60
N ILE A 36 2.31 2.69 -4.71
CA ILE A 36 1.61 2.52 -5.99
C ILE A 36 1.95 3.68 -6.93
N SER A 37 1.91 4.93 -6.46
CA SER A 37 2.25 6.10 -7.28
C SER A 37 3.70 6.08 -7.79
N GLN A 38 4.63 5.56 -7.00
CA GLN A 38 6.04 5.43 -7.42
C GLN A 38 6.25 4.30 -8.42
N ILE A 39 5.50 3.21 -8.27
CA ILE A 39 5.61 2.02 -9.12
C ILE A 39 4.83 2.18 -10.43
N ASP A 40 3.77 3.01 -10.47
CA ASP A 40 2.98 3.28 -11.68
C ASP A 40 3.84 3.79 -12.85
N TYR A 41 4.96 4.46 -12.56
CA TYR A 41 5.92 4.87 -13.60
C TYR A 41 6.57 3.68 -14.33
N PHE A 42 6.54 2.47 -13.75
CA PHE A 42 7.13 1.29 -14.39
C PHE A 42 6.31 0.87 -15.62
N PRO A 43 6.93 0.76 -16.82
CA PRO A 43 6.15 0.65 -18.05
C PRO A 43 5.29 -0.62 -18.08
N GLY A 44 3.98 -0.40 -18.25
CA GLY A 44 3.00 -1.47 -18.43
C GLY A 44 2.49 -2.13 -17.15
N ILE A 45 2.98 -1.75 -15.96
CA ILE A 45 2.55 -2.39 -14.71
C ILE A 45 1.11 -2.05 -14.33
N THR A 46 0.62 -0.86 -14.70
CA THR A 46 -0.80 -0.47 -14.51
C THR A 46 -1.75 -1.00 -15.57
N LYS A 47 -1.22 -1.59 -16.65
CA LYS A 47 -2.01 -2.19 -17.74
C LYS A 47 -2.11 -3.71 -17.62
N LEU A 48 -1.79 -4.26 -16.46
CA LEU A 48 -1.96 -5.68 -16.17
C LEU A 48 -3.45 -6.00 -16.02
N PRO A 49 -4.03 -6.90 -16.83
CA PRO A 49 -5.46 -7.17 -16.76
C PRO A 49 -5.80 -7.98 -15.53
N GLY A 50 -6.93 -7.64 -14.91
CA GLY A 50 -7.52 -8.41 -13.82
C GLY A 50 -6.80 -8.29 -12.48
N ILE A 51 -5.69 -7.54 -12.38
CA ILE A 51 -4.95 -7.35 -11.13
C ILE A 51 -4.61 -5.86 -10.96
N PRO A 52 -5.40 -5.10 -10.17
CA PRO A 52 -5.03 -3.74 -9.83
C PRO A 52 -3.78 -3.74 -8.94
N LEU A 53 -3.00 -2.64 -8.98
CA LEU A 53 -1.79 -2.52 -8.16
C LEU A 53 -2.06 -2.63 -6.66
N THR A 54 -3.27 -2.30 -6.21
CA THR A 54 -3.74 -2.48 -4.82
C THR A 54 -3.85 -3.94 -4.38
N GLN A 55 -3.86 -4.90 -5.32
CA GLN A 55 -3.77 -6.34 -5.02
C GLN A 55 -2.34 -6.87 -5.04
N ILE A 56 -1.39 -6.09 -5.54
CA ILE A 56 0.04 -6.40 -5.55
C ILE A 56 0.71 -5.75 -4.33
N ILE A 57 0.43 -4.47 -4.11
CA ILE A 57 0.93 -3.67 -3.00
C ILE A 57 -0.14 -3.62 -1.91
N THR A 58 0.19 -4.11 -0.73
CA THR A 58 -0.73 -4.28 0.40
C THR A 58 -0.11 -3.77 1.69
N SER A 59 -0.91 -3.73 2.76
CA SER A 59 -0.44 -3.40 4.11
C SER A 59 0.67 -4.32 4.61
N GLU A 60 0.78 -5.52 4.05
CA GLU A 60 1.77 -6.53 4.45
C GLU A 60 3.13 -6.36 3.75
N ASN A 61 3.19 -5.61 2.64
CA ASN A 61 4.41 -5.56 1.82
C ASN A 61 4.90 -4.15 1.45
N TYR A 62 4.07 -3.10 1.53
CA TYR A 62 4.41 -1.75 1.05
C TYR A 62 5.70 -1.17 1.67
N PHE A 63 6.09 -1.65 2.85
CA PHE A 63 7.28 -1.21 3.59
C PHE A 63 8.52 -2.05 3.29
N SER A 64 8.52 -2.97 2.32
CA SER A 64 9.68 -3.81 2.06
C SER A 64 9.90 -3.98 0.58
N ASP A 65 11.07 -3.55 0.12
CA ASP A 65 11.49 -3.69 -1.26
C ASP A 65 11.51 -5.16 -1.71
N THR A 66 11.99 -6.06 -0.84
CA THR A 66 12.03 -7.50 -1.13
C THR A 66 10.62 -8.11 -1.20
N LEU A 67 9.70 -7.71 -0.31
CA LEU A 67 8.32 -8.20 -0.34
C LEU A 67 7.54 -7.64 -1.53
N ILE A 68 7.73 -6.36 -1.89
CA ILE A 68 7.15 -5.76 -3.09
C ILE A 68 7.65 -6.48 -4.34
N MET A 69 8.95 -6.70 -4.44
CA MET A 69 9.55 -7.40 -5.58
C MET A 69 9.00 -8.83 -5.69
N LYS A 70 8.88 -9.54 -4.57
CA LYS A 70 8.25 -10.87 -4.52
C LYS A 70 6.77 -10.82 -4.92
N ALA A 71 6.02 -9.80 -4.48
CA ALA A 71 4.61 -9.64 -4.85
C ALA A 71 4.46 -9.40 -6.36
N ILE A 72 5.29 -8.53 -6.95
CA ILE A 72 5.32 -8.30 -8.41
C ILE A 72 5.66 -9.61 -9.14
N GLN A 73 6.68 -10.34 -8.70
CA GLN A 73 7.05 -11.62 -9.31
C GLN A 73 5.95 -12.67 -9.23
N THR A 74 5.23 -12.75 -8.11
CA THR A 74 4.22 -13.80 -7.91
C THR A 74 2.86 -13.46 -8.50
N LYS A 75 2.54 -12.17 -8.66
CA LYS A 75 1.22 -11.71 -9.15
C LYS A 75 1.27 -11.22 -10.60
N ALA A 76 2.31 -10.49 -10.98
CA ALA A 76 2.40 -9.87 -12.31
C ALA A 76 3.09 -10.77 -13.35
N VAL A 77 4.18 -11.46 -13.00
CA VAL A 77 4.92 -12.29 -13.97
C VAL A 77 4.09 -13.44 -14.54
N PRO A 78 3.23 -14.16 -13.78
CA PRO A 78 2.40 -15.22 -14.37
C PRO A 78 1.45 -14.74 -15.46
N LEU A 79 1.09 -13.45 -15.46
CA LEU A 79 0.27 -12.85 -16.50
C LEU A 79 0.97 -12.81 -17.86
N CYS A 80 2.31 -12.87 -17.87
CA CYS A 80 3.13 -12.89 -19.07
C CYS A 80 3.20 -14.26 -19.76
N SER A 81 2.85 -15.33 -19.04
CA SER A 81 2.79 -16.69 -19.59
C SER A 81 1.45 -16.99 -20.28
N VAL A 82 0.48 -16.08 -20.18
CA VAL A 82 -0.84 -16.21 -20.81
C VAL A 82 -0.76 -15.69 -22.24
N GLU A 83 -1.12 -16.54 -23.21
CA GLU A 83 -1.19 -16.17 -24.63
C GLU A 83 -2.28 -15.12 -24.87
N ARG A 84 -1.94 -14.07 -25.63
CA ARG A 84 -2.82 -12.91 -25.87
C ARG A 84 -2.63 -12.36 -27.28
N LYS A 85 -3.67 -11.67 -27.77
CA LYS A 85 -3.60 -10.93 -29.04
C LYS A 85 -2.66 -9.72 -29.01
N THR A 86 -2.38 -9.18 -27.83
CA THR A 86 -1.53 -8.00 -27.66
C THR A 86 -0.53 -8.26 -26.55
N ASP A 87 0.74 -8.05 -26.86
CA ASP A 87 1.83 -8.18 -25.88
C ASP A 87 1.69 -7.13 -24.78
N LEU A 88 1.89 -7.56 -23.55
CA LEU A 88 2.00 -6.66 -22.41
C LEU A 88 3.38 -6.01 -22.38
N VAL A 89 3.42 -4.68 -22.32
CA VAL A 89 4.68 -3.92 -22.17
C VAL A 89 5.49 -4.40 -20.97
N PHE A 90 4.83 -4.68 -19.84
CA PHE A 90 5.46 -5.24 -18.64
C PHE A 90 6.25 -6.53 -18.93
N CYS A 91 5.72 -7.40 -19.79
CA CYS A 91 6.30 -8.72 -20.09
C CYS A 91 7.55 -8.65 -20.96
N SER A 92 7.82 -7.50 -21.59
CA SER A 92 9.11 -7.28 -22.25
C SER A 92 10.28 -7.35 -21.25
N PHE A 93 10.03 -6.99 -19.99
CA PHE A 93 11.02 -7.02 -18.91
C PHE A 93 11.12 -8.37 -18.20
N THR A 94 10.19 -9.30 -18.46
CA THR A 94 10.16 -10.62 -17.78
C THR A 94 10.81 -11.74 -18.58
N LYS A 95 11.18 -11.50 -19.84
CA LYS A 95 11.77 -12.52 -20.73
C LYS A 95 13.05 -13.15 -20.16
N ASN A 96 13.79 -12.39 -19.36
CA ASN A 96 14.89 -12.88 -18.54
C ASN A 96 14.60 -12.49 -17.09
N GLY A 97 14.32 -13.44 -16.20
CA GLY A 97 13.92 -13.14 -14.82
C GLY A 97 14.87 -12.23 -14.04
N SER A 98 16.18 -12.28 -14.32
CA SER A 98 17.17 -11.37 -13.72
C SER A 98 17.12 -9.94 -14.29
N ASP A 99 16.60 -9.77 -15.51
CA ASP A 99 16.42 -8.47 -16.17
C ASP A 99 15.23 -7.71 -15.57
N LEU A 100 14.20 -8.42 -15.11
CA LEU A 100 13.12 -7.80 -14.34
C LEU A 100 13.66 -7.27 -13.01
N ILE A 101 14.30 -8.13 -12.21
CA ILE A 101 14.81 -7.79 -10.88
C ILE A 101 15.76 -6.60 -10.95
N SER A 102 16.70 -6.61 -11.89
CA SER A 102 17.66 -5.52 -12.04
C SER A 102 17.00 -4.19 -12.41
N LYS A 103 15.95 -4.20 -13.24
CA LYS A 103 15.22 -2.98 -13.64
C LYS A 103 14.30 -2.44 -12.56
N ILE A 104 13.64 -3.31 -11.79
CA ILE A 104 12.68 -2.87 -10.76
C ILE A 104 13.32 -2.62 -9.39
N SER A 105 14.51 -3.16 -9.11
CA SER A 105 15.14 -3.09 -7.78
C SER A 105 15.27 -1.66 -7.26
N SER A 106 15.88 -0.74 -8.03
CA SER A 106 16.05 0.65 -7.61
C SER A 106 14.71 1.39 -7.44
N PRO A 107 13.78 1.35 -8.43
CA PRO A 107 12.45 1.94 -8.27
C PRO A 107 11.67 1.37 -7.08
N VAL A 108 11.70 0.06 -6.87
CA VAL A 108 11.00 -0.62 -5.77
C VAL A 108 11.59 -0.24 -4.42
N LYS A 109 12.92 -0.14 -4.31
CA LYS A 109 13.58 0.32 -3.08
C LYS A 109 13.19 1.75 -2.75
N TYR A 110 13.19 2.65 -3.74
CA TYR A 110 12.76 4.02 -3.57
C TYR A 110 11.27 4.11 -3.21
N ALA A 111 10.41 3.32 -3.85
CA ALA A 111 9.00 3.25 -3.56
C ALA A 111 8.73 2.77 -2.13
N ALA A 112 9.38 1.68 -1.70
CA ALA A 112 9.25 1.13 -0.36
C ALA A 112 9.66 2.14 0.72
N GLN A 113 10.78 2.84 0.50
CA GLN A 113 11.23 3.89 1.41
C GLN A 113 10.24 5.04 1.47
N SER A 114 9.81 5.54 0.31
CA SER A 114 8.81 6.61 0.21
C SER A 114 7.49 6.23 0.88
N GLY A 115 7.07 4.96 0.76
CA GLY A 115 5.89 4.42 1.42
C GLY A 115 6.00 4.42 2.94
N LYS A 116 7.15 4.01 3.49
CA LYS A 116 7.42 4.10 4.93
C LYS A 116 7.36 5.54 5.41
N ASP A 117 8.05 6.43 4.71
CA ASP A 117 8.16 7.84 5.11
C ASP A 117 6.79 8.52 5.06
N ALA A 118 5.97 8.23 4.04
CA ALA A 118 4.60 8.72 3.95
C ALA A 118 3.70 8.18 5.08
N ALA A 119 3.81 6.89 5.41
CA ALA A 119 3.07 6.32 6.52
C ALA A 119 3.47 6.96 7.85
N VAL A 120 4.77 7.13 8.11
CA VAL A 120 5.27 7.79 9.33
C VAL A 120 4.81 9.25 9.40
N ALA A 121 4.86 9.98 8.29
CA ALA A 121 4.42 11.37 8.22
C ALA A 121 2.92 11.51 8.51
N GLU A 122 2.07 10.68 7.90
CA GLU A 122 0.62 10.72 8.15
C GLU A 122 0.28 10.28 9.58
N GLY A 123 0.98 9.27 10.12
CA GLY A 123 0.86 8.85 11.51
C GLY A 123 1.22 9.97 12.50
N THR A 124 2.32 10.68 12.24
CA THR A 124 2.77 11.82 13.06
C THR A 124 1.75 12.95 13.01
N LYS A 125 1.28 13.31 11.81
CA LYS A 125 0.25 14.33 11.62
C LYS A 125 -1.02 14.02 12.41
N LEU A 126 -1.50 12.77 12.38
CA LEU A 126 -2.69 12.36 13.14
C LEU A 126 -2.45 12.37 14.66
N ALA A 127 -1.28 11.94 15.11
CA ALA A 127 -0.89 12.00 16.53
C ALA A 127 -0.84 13.44 17.05
N THR A 128 -0.21 14.36 16.32
CA THR A 128 -0.16 15.79 16.68
C THR A 128 -1.55 16.40 16.77
N ASN A 129 -2.43 16.14 15.80
CA ASN A 129 -3.80 16.64 15.85
C ASN A 129 -4.58 16.09 17.06
N THR A 130 -4.38 14.81 17.40
CA THR A 130 -5.01 14.19 18.58
C THR A 130 -4.53 14.83 19.87
N SER A 131 -3.23 15.13 19.98
CA SER A 131 -2.63 15.75 21.17
C SER A 131 -3.01 17.23 21.36
N ILE A 132 -3.50 17.91 20.32
CA ILE A 132 -4.05 19.27 20.41
C ILE A 132 -5.52 19.24 20.92
N LEU A 133 -6.20 18.10 20.78
CA LEU A 133 -7.61 17.90 21.16
C LEU A 133 -7.80 17.31 22.57
N THR A 134 -6.72 16.94 23.25
CA THR A 134 -6.68 16.45 24.65
C THR A 134 -6.19 17.53 25.60
#